data_AF-A0A0M3AUM0-F1
#
_entry.id   AF-A0A0M3AUM0-F1
#
_cell.length_a   1.000
_cell.length_b   1.000
_cell.length_c   1.000
_cell.angle_alpha   90.00
_cell.angle_beta   90.00
_cell.angle_gamma   90.00
#
_symmetry.space_group_name_H-M   'P 1'
#
loop_
_entity.id
_entity.type
_entity.pdbx_description
1 polymer ?
#
loop_
_entity_poly.entity_id
_entity_poly.type
_entity_poly.pdbx_seq_one_letter_code
_entity_poly.pdbx_strand_id
1 'polypeptide(L)'
;MVQLSLAVVGADHPNKDKSNRRFEILLCRPGERIDLVPEPKNPADPQAVAVFSERGVQIGYVRADRAPLIRTYLARGRITSSIFQEAASWGANIRVGLDGEEAVLPEQRDISAASDDSGFYPDYIPPDD
;
A
#
# COMPACT_ATOMS: atom_id res chain seq x y z
N MET A 1 7.21 18.17 2.25
CA MET A 1 6.63 16.89 1.79
C MET A 1 5.61 16.42 2.80
N VAL A 2 4.32 16.73 2.61
CA VAL A 2 3.24 16.18 3.46
C VAL A 2 2.64 14.98 2.73
N GLN A 3 3.28 13.83 2.92
CA GLN A 3 2.86 12.55 2.33
C GLN A 3 2.75 11.51 3.44
N LEU A 4 1.91 10.51 3.27
CA LEU A 4 1.81 9.40 4.22
C LEU A 4 1.54 8.07 3.51
N SER A 5 2.03 6.99 4.12
CA SER A 5 1.75 5.62 3.68
C SER A 5 0.58 5.06 4.48
N LEU A 6 -0.35 4.40 3.79
CA LEU A 6 -1.53 3.76 4.39
C LEU A 6 -1.53 2.27 4.11
N ALA A 7 -1.86 1.50 5.13
CA ALA A 7 -2.16 0.08 4.99
C ALA A 7 -3.57 -0.10 4.40
N VAL A 8 -3.64 -0.91 3.36
CA VAL A 8 -4.87 -1.40 2.73
C VAL A 8 -5.06 -2.85 3.15
N VAL A 9 -6.21 -3.12 3.78
CA VAL A 9 -6.55 -4.42 4.36
C VAL A 9 -7.76 -5.04 3.68
N GLY A 10 -8.01 -6.32 3.98
CA GLY A 10 -9.17 -7.05 3.49
C GLY A 10 -9.01 -7.63 2.08
N ALA A 11 -7.75 -7.87 1.67
CA ALA A 11 -7.39 -8.48 0.38
C ALA A 11 -7.90 -9.92 0.20
N ASP A 12 -8.20 -10.61 1.30
CA ASP A 12 -8.62 -12.02 1.33
C ASP A 12 -10.14 -12.16 1.14
N HIS A 13 -10.87 -11.05 1.23
CA HIS A 13 -12.31 -11.03 1.00
C HIS A 13 -12.61 -10.82 -0.48
N PRO A 14 -13.53 -11.59 -1.08
CA PRO A 14 -13.97 -11.36 -2.45
C PRO A 14 -14.71 -10.03 -2.56
N ASN A 15 -14.63 -9.41 -3.73
CA ASN A 15 -15.47 -8.27 -4.10
C ASN A 15 -16.93 -8.70 -4.30
N LYS A 16 -17.85 -7.72 -4.39
CA LYS A 16 -19.29 -7.97 -4.64
C LYS A 16 -19.53 -8.70 -5.97
N ASP A 17 -18.71 -8.42 -6.97
CA ASP A 17 -18.70 -9.08 -8.28
C ASP A 17 -17.93 -10.42 -8.28
N LYS A 18 -17.48 -10.89 -7.11
CA LYS A 18 -16.66 -12.09 -6.87
C LYS A 18 -15.23 -12.01 -7.42
N SER A 19 -14.77 -10.85 -7.88
CA SER A 19 -13.35 -10.66 -8.21
C SER A 19 -12.47 -10.80 -6.96
N ASN A 20 -11.22 -11.24 -7.18
CA ASN A 20 -10.26 -11.52 -6.10
C ASN A 20 -9.35 -10.30 -5.88
N ARG A 21 -9.51 -9.65 -4.73
CA ARG A 21 -8.74 -8.44 -4.37
C ARG A 21 -7.24 -8.69 -4.29
N ARG A 22 -6.81 -9.83 -3.71
CA ARG A 22 -5.39 -10.19 -3.62
C ARG A 22 -4.78 -10.41 -5.00
N PHE A 23 -5.51 -11.06 -5.90
CA PHE A 23 -5.05 -11.23 -7.28
C PHE A 23 -4.87 -9.86 -7.96
N GLU A 24 -5.83 -8.95 -7.79
CA GLU A 24 -5.72 -7.59 -8.31
C GLU A 24 -4.52 -6.83 -7.73
N ILE A 25 -4.25 -6.94 -6.42
CA ILE A 25 -3.07 -6.35 -5.78
C ILE A 25 -1.77 -6.84 -6.42
N LEU A 26 -1.68 -8.13 -6.75
CA LEU A 26 -0.49 -8.71 -7.39
C LEU A 26 -0.30 -8.21 -8.83
N LEU A 27 -1.35 -7.71 -9.47
CA LEU A 27 -1.25 -7.09 -10.80
C LEU A 27 -0.88 -5.61 -10.73
N CYS A 28 -1.07 -4.95 -9.58
CA CYS A 28 -0.71 -3.55 -9.40
C CYS A 28 0.80 -3.34 -9.45
N ARG A 29 1.21 -2.24 -10.06
CA ARG A 29 2.61 -1.80 -10.10
C ARG A 29 2.83 -0.58 -9.20
N PRO A 30 3.97 -0.47 -8.51
CA PRO A 30 4.31 0.73 -7.76
C PRO A 30 4.18 1.98 -8.64
N GLY A 31 3.49 3.00 -8.14
CA GLY A 31 3.22 4.25 -8.85
C GLY A 31 1.88 4.29 -9.59
N GLU A 32 1.19 3.16 -9.78
CA GLU A 32 -0.15 3.16 -10.38
C GLU A 32 -1.13 3.97 -9.55
N ARG A 33 -2.06 4.67 -10.21
CA ARG A 33 -3.08 5.48 -9.54
C ARG A 33 -3.98 4.63 -8.66
N ILE A 34 -4.35 5.18 -7.51
CA ILE A 34 -5.29 4.60 -6.56
C ILE A 34 -6.46 5.56 -6.33
N ASP A 35 -7.67 5.01 -6.32
CA ASP A 35 -8.88 5.75 -5.97
C ASP A 35 -9.35 5.40 -4.55
N LEU A 36 -9.64 6.45 -3.78
CA LEU A 36 -10.15 6.37 -2.40
C LEU A 36 -11.61 6.80 -2.37
N VAL A 37 -12.51 5.88 -2.01
CA VAL A 37 -13.96 6.10 -2.06
C VAL A 37 -14.58 5.86 -0.69
N PRO A 38 -15.12 6.90 -0.02
CA PRO A 38 -15.85 6.72 1.23
C PRO A 38 -17.12 5.89 1.04
N GLU A 39 -17.36 4.92 1.93
CA GLU A 39 -18.57 4.09 1.95
C GLU A 39 -19.39 4.35 3.24
N PRO A 40 -20.10 5.49 3.38
CA PRO A 40 -20.82 5.83 4.61
C PRO A 40 -21.99 4.89 4.95
N LYS A 41 -22.40 4.06 3.99
CA LYS A 41 -23.45 3.04 4.14
C LYS A 41 -22.87 1.63 4.30
N ASN A 42 -21.56 1.50 4.50
CA ASN A 42 -20.95 0.21 4.76
C ASN A 42 -21.49 -0.37 6.08
N PRO A 43 -22.00 -1.61 6.08
CA PRO A 43 -22.68 -2.17 7.25
C PRO A 43 -21.74 -2.51 8.41
N ALA A 44 -20.44 -2.68 8.13
CA ALA A 44 -19.44 -3.01 9.15
C ALA A 44 -18.82 -1.75 9.77
N ASP A 45 -18.53 -0.74 8.96
CA ASP A 45 -17.92 0.51 9.42
C ASP A 45 -18.37 1.72 8.56
N PRO A 46 -19.16 2.66 9.10
CA PRO A 46 -19.60 3.86 8.37
C PRO A 46 -18.45 4.85 8.06
N GLN A 47 -17.26 4.65 8.63
CA GLN A 47 -16.06 5.42 8.31
C GLN A 47 -15.21 4.76 7.22
N ALA A 48 -15.60 3.59 6.71
CA ALA A 48 -14.84 2.84 5.71
C ALA A 48 -14.52 3.68 4.47
N VAL A 49 -13.27 3.56 4.02
CA VAL A 49 -12.79 4.11 2.75
C VAL A 49 -12.30 2.95 1.90
N ALA A 50 -13.06 2.63 0.84
CA ALA A 50 -12.70 1.62 -0.12
C ALA A 50 -11.55 2.10 -1.00
N VAL A 51 -10.68 1.17 -1.39
CA VAL A 51 -9.48 1.43 -2.18
C VAL A 51 -9.60 0.66 -3.49
N PHE A 52 -9.47 1.36 -4.61
CA PHE A 52 -9.56 0.81 -5.97
C PHE A 52 -8.26 0.99 -6.73
N SER A 53 -7.89 -0.02 -7.52
CA SER A 53 -6.80 0.07 -8.49
C SER A 53 -7.12 1.01 -9.64
N GLU A 54 -6.13 1.38 -10.44
CA GLU A 54 -6.29 2.17 -11.67
C GLU A 54 -7.28 1.53 -12.67
N ARG A 55 -7.44 0.20 -12.61
CA ARG A 55 -8.38 -0.57 -13.43
C ARG A 55 -9.82 -0.55 -12.89
N GLY A 56 -10.08 0.15 -11.79
CA GLY A 56 -11.40 0.24 -11.16
C GLY A 56 -11.81 -0.99 -10.35
N VAL A 57 -10.86 -1.88 -10.04
CA VAL A 57 -11.12 -3.08 -9.23
C VAL A 57 -10.79 -2.77 -7.77
N GLN A 58 -11.72 -3.05 -6.87
CA GLN A 58 -11.48 -2.83 -5.45
C GLN A 58 -10.36 -3.78 -4.97
N ILE A 59 -9.36 -3.24 -4.28
CA ILE A 59 -8.24 -3.99 -3.71
C ILE A 59 -8.32 -4.10 -2.18
N GLY A 60 -9.18 -3.32 -1.54
CA GLY A 60 -9.44 -3.43 -0.11
C GLY A 60 -10.04 -2.18 0.49
N TYR A 61 -9.69 -1.92 1.75
CA TYR A 61 -10.10 -0.76 2.52
C TYR A 61 -8.90 -0.16 3.24
N VAL A 62 -8.91 1.16 3.45
CA VAL A 62 -7.99 1.81 4.39
C VAL A 62 -8.20 1.20 5.77
N ARG A 63 -7.12 0.86 6.48
CA ARG A 63 -7.20 0.30 7.82
C ARG A 63 -8.05 1.18 8.75
N ALA A 64 -8.91 0.55 9.55
CA ALA A 64 -9.98 1.23 10.30
C ALA A 64 -9.50 2.35 11.22
N ASP A 65 -8.32 2.22 11.82
CA ASP A 65 -7.70 3.25 12.68
C ASP A 65 -7.33 4.54 11.93
N ARG A 66 -7.15 4.46 10.59
CA ARG A 66 -6.84 5.60 9.73
C ARG A 66 -8.05 6.08 8.92
N ALA A 67 -9.08 5.26 8.75
CA ALA A 67 -10.22 5.58 7.90
C ALA A 67 -10.93 6.91 8.24
N PRO A 68 -11.21 7.26 9.52
CA PRO A 68 -11.83 8.56 9.86
C PRO A 68 -11.00 9.78 9.46
N LEU A 69 -9.67 9.69 9.61
CA LEU A 69 -8.74 10.75 9.22
C LEU A 69 -8.77 10.95 7.69
N ILE A 70 -8.65 9.86 6.94
CA ILE A 70 -8.64 9.90 5.47
C ILE A 70 -9.97 10.40 4.92
N ARG A 71 -11.08 9.98 5.51
CA ARG A 71 -12.41 10.52 5.17
C ARG A 71 -12.48 12.02 5.39
N THR A 72 -11.90 12.54 6.48
CA THR A 72 -11.84 13.98 6.75
C THR A 72 -10.98 14.71 5.72
N TYR A 73 -9.87 14.13 5.28
CA TYR A 73 -9.01 14.72 4.25
C TYR A 73 -9.68 14.73 2.88
N LEU A 74 -10.36 13.65 2.49
CA LEU A 74 -11.18 13.59 1.28
C LEU A 74 -12.27 14.65 1.29
N ALA A 75 -13.04 14.74 2.39
CA ALA A 75 -14.14 15.70 2.51
C ALA A 75 -13.69 17.17 2.44
N ARG A 76 -12.43 17.45 2.80
CA ARG A 76 -11.83 18.79 2.74
C ARG A 76 -11.01 19.03 1.47
N GLY A 77 -10.99 18.10 0.52
CA GLY A 77 -10.19 18.22 -0.70
C GLY A 77 -8.68 18.27 -0.46
N ARG A 78 -8.20 17.71 0.66
CA ARG A 78 -6.79 17.74 1.05
C ARG A 78 -5.95 16.64 0.42
N ILE A 79 -6.57 15.60 -0.14
CA ILE A 79 -5.85 14.54 -0.86
C ILE A 79 -5.59 15.03 -2.28
N THR A 80 -4.32 15.18 -2.63
CA THR A 80 -3.88 15.65 -3.95
C THR A 80 -3.75 14.50 -4.92
N SER A 81 -3.07 13.42 -4.51
CA SER A 81 -3.00 12.20 -5.30
C SER A 81 -2.78 10.98 -4.40
N SER A 82 -3.02 9.79 -4.97
CA SER A 82 -2.81 8.53 -4.29
C SER A 82 -2.27 7.51 -5.29
N ILE A 83 -1.22 6.80 -4.89
CA ILE A 83 -0.56 5.81 -5.74
C ILE A 83 -0.34 4.50 -4.99
N PHE A 84 -0.29 3.40 -5.72
CA PHE A 84 0.07 2.10 -5.19
C PHE A 84 1.55 2.11 -4.80
N GLN A 85 1.87 1.66 -3.58
CA GLN A 85 3.25 1.59 -3.12
C GLN A 85 3.81 0.19 -3.37
N GLU A 86 3.19 -0.82 -2.77
CA GLU A 86 3.65 -2.21 -2.81
C GLU A 86 2.54 -3.17 -2.34
N ALA A 87 2.65 -4.43 -2.76
CA ALA A 87 1.90 -5.52 -2.14
C ALA A 87 2.49 -5.85 -0.76
N ALA A 88 1.63 -6.23 0.18
CA ALA A 88 2.04 -6.60 1.54
C ALA A 88 1.30 -7.86 2.00
N SER A 89 1.79 -8.52 3.04
CA SER A 89 1.15 -9.74 3.57
C SER A 89 -0.30 -9.49 4.04
N TRP A 90 -0.57 -8.31 4.59
CA TRP A 90 -1.91 -7.87 5.02
C TRP A 90 -2.83 -7.36 3.89
N GLY A 91 -2.29 -7.22 2.67
CA GLY A 91 -2.98 -6.63 1.54
C GLY A 91 -2.02 -5.77 0.71
N ALA A 92 -2.05 -4.46 0.91
CA ALA A 92 -1.18 -3.54 0.19
C ALA A 92 -0.81 -2.32 1.03
N ASN A 93 0.20 -1.57 0.57
CA ASN A 93 0.48 -0.23 1.02
C ASN A 93 0.23 0.75 -0.14
N ILE A 94 -0.32 1.92 0.17
CA ILE A 94 -0.50 3.02 -0.78
C ILE A 94 0.15 4.29 -0.24
N ARG A 95 0.59 5.18 -1.12
CA ARG A 95 1.08 6.51 -0.79
C ARG A 95 0.00 7.53 -1.08
N VAL A 96 -0.20 8.48 -0.18
CA VAL A 96 -1.14 9.58 -0.32
C VAL A 96 -0.38 10.90 -0.19
N GLY A 97 -0.50 11.75 -1.21
CA GLY A 97 -0.02 13.12 -1.23
C GLY A 97 -1.10 14.08 -0.74
N LEU A 98 -0.72 15.06 0.06
CA LEU A 98 -1.64 16.00 0.69
C LEU A 98 -1.33 17.46 0.35
N ASP A 99 -2.35 18.31 0.40
CA ASP A 99 -2.25 19.77 0.40
C ASP A 99 -1.45 20.38 -0.77
N GLY A 100 -1.62 19.81 -1.97
CA GLY A 100 -0.98 20.26 -3.21
C GLY A 100 0.27 19.47 -3.58
N GLU A 101 0.75 18.57 -2.71
CA GLU A 101 1.91 17.73 -2.95
C GLU A 101 1.49 16.39 -3.57
N GLU A 102 2.09 16.03 -4.71
CA GLU A 102 1.87 14.71 -5.30
C GLU A 102 2.52 13.60 -4.47
N ALA A 103 1.84 12.46 -4.39
CA ALA A 103 2.38 11.24 -3.81
C ALA A 103 3.57 10.76 -4.64
N VAL A 104 4.70 10.52 -3.97
CA VAL A 104 5.89 9.94 -4.59
C VAL A 104 6.23 8.63 -3.87
N LEU A 105 6.71 7.65 -4.64
CA LEU A 105 7.22 6.41 -4.07
C LEU A 105 8.40 6.73 -3.13
N PRO A 106 8.46 6.12 -1.94
CA PRO A 106 9.65 6.26 -1.11
C PRO A 106 10.85 5.64 -1.84
N GLU A 107 12.05 6.20 -1.63
CA GLU A 107 13.27 5.51 -2.04
C GLU A 107 13.27 4.12 -1.42
N GLN A 108 13.48 3.10 -2.25
CA GLN A 108 13.64 1.73 -1.76
C GLN A 108 14.87 1.75 -0.85
N ARG A 109 14.66 1.52 0.45
CA ARG A 109 15.78 1.21 1.33
C ARG A 109 16.28 -0.15 0.89
N ASP A 110 17.41 -0.18 0.22
CA ASP A 110 18.18 -1.38 0.01
C ASP A 110 18.51 -1.96 1.40
N ILE A 111 17.73 -2.96 1.83
CA ILE A 111 18.06 -3.79 3.01
C ILE A 111 19.13 -4.84 2.61
N SER A 112 19.77 -4.70 1.45
CA SER A 112 20.95 -5.47 1.04
C SER A 112 22.22 -4.98 1.74
N ALA A 113 22.12 -4.81 3.05
CA ALA A 113 23.25 -4.84 3.98
C ALA A 113 22.71 -5.23 5.36
N ALA A 114 21.94 -6.32 5.43
CA ALA A 114 22.12 -7.17 6.59
C ALA A 114 23.61 -7.56 6.54
N SER A 115 24.43 -6.89 7.35
CA SER A 115 25.76 -7.37 7.69
C SER A 115 25.62 -8.86 7.96
N ASP A 116 26.27 -9.67 7.15
CA ASP A 116 26.36 -11.10 7.34
C ASP A 116 27.20 -11.34 8.61
N ASP A 117 26.58 -11.12 9.77
CA ASP A 117 27.13 -11.41 11.10
C ASP A 117 26.91 -12.90 11.42
N SER A 118 26.77 -13.74 10.38
CA SER A 118 26.69 -15.20 10.49
C SER A 118 28.00 -15.84 10.97
N GLY A 119 29.08 -15.04 11.06
CA GLY A 119 30.40 -15.53 11.40
C GLY A 119 30.99 -16.48 10.37
N PHE A 120 30.40 -16.56 9.17
CA PHE A 120 30.88 -17.42 8.09
C PHE A 120 32.04 -16.74 7.35
N TYR A 121 33.26 -17.01 7.82
CA TYR A 121 34.47 -16.75 7.05
C TYR A 121 34.84 -18.01 6.29
N PRO A 122 34.79 -18.04 4.96
CA PRO A 122 35.32 -19.18 4.21
C PRO A 122 36.82 -19.32 4.54
N ASP A 123 37.23 -20.52 4.94
CA ASP A 123 38.63 -20.82 5.21
C ASP A 123 39.47 -20.48 3.97
N TYR A 124 40.63 -19.86 4.21
CA TYR A 124 41.59 -19.58 3.15
C TYR A 124 42.01 -20.90 2.49
N ILE A 125 41.76 -21.01 1.18
CA ILE A 125 42.24 -22.12 0.36
C ILE A 125 43.57 -21.68 -0.26
N PRO A 126 44.72 -22.27 0.13
CA PRO A 126 45.99 -22.02 -0.53
C PRO A 126 45.91 -22.45 -2.00
N PRO A 127 46.61 -21.76 -2.93
CA PRO A 127 46.75 -22.25 -4.28
C PRO A 127 47.48 -23.61 -4.29
N ASP A 128 46.97 -24.56 -5.05
CA ASP A 128 47.66 -25.82 -5.33
C ASP A 128 48.90 -25.51 -6.21
N ASP A 129 50.09 -25.83 -5.71
CA ASP A 129 51.35 -25.84 -6.47
C ASP A 129 51.39 -26.99 -7.51
#